data_AF-A0A5P0YTY0-F1
#
_entry.id   AF-A0A5P0YTY0-F1
#
_cell.length_a   1.000
_cell.length_b   1.000
_cell.length_c   1.000
_cell.angle_alpha   90.00
_cell.angle_beta   90.00
_cell.angle_gamma   90.00
#
_symmetry.space_group_name_H-M   'P 1'
#
loop_
_entity.id
_entity.type
_entity.pdbx_description
1 polymer ?
#
loop_
_entity_poly.entity_id
_entity_poly.type
_entity_poly.pdbx_seq_one_letter_code
_entity_poly.pdbx_strand_id
1 'polypeptide(L)'
;MERFETGSLALMPGQKVQARVLSHHPWGVIVEIVGYENVGLSASIDMIQQFSQATSGYEELLALFPPVGSQIEAVIEQVHRWHPPVSVRLSIRPADLEALTWSCDFCGEQITLSPGGDALVLDSRSNDGPGSHSVISHRHCLAERIRPQNAGERARAMKIGKMC
;
A
#
# COMPACT_ATOMS: atom_id res chain seq x y z
N MET A 1 -30.50 3.22 8.80
CA MET A 1 -29.25 2.44 8.77
C MET A 1 -28.29 3.25 7.93
N GLU A 2 -27.47 4.07 8.57
CA GLU A 2 -26.45 4.84 7.86
C GLU A 2 -25.49 3.84 7.22
N ARG A 3 -25.41 3.85 5.90
CA ARG A 3 -24.33 3.17 5.18
C ARG A 3 -23.05 3.75 5.76
N PHE A 4 -22.23 2.90 6.39
CA PHE A 4 -20.85 3.26 6.69
C PHE A 4 -20.16 3.46 5.34
N GLU A 5 -20.28 4.66 4.78
CA GLU A 5 -19.46 5.12 3.68
C GLU A 5 -18.07 5.30 4.29
N THR A 6 -17.31 4.21 4.39
CA THR A 6 -15.87 4.31 4.51
C THR A 6 -15.46 5.13 3.30
N GLY A 7 -15.19 6.42 3.51
CA GLY A 7 -14.69 7.31 2.47
C GLY A 7 -13.58 6.56 1.79
N SER A 8 -13.76 6.27 0.49
CA SER A 8 -12.81 5.46 -0.24
C SER A 8 -11.55 6.31 -0.38
N LEU A 9 -10.66 6.22 0.61
CA LEU A 9 -9.32 6.77 0.49
C LEU A 9 -8.73 6.11 -0.73
N ALA A 10 -8.61 6.88 -1.81
CA ALA A 10 -8.07 6.44 -3.10
C ALA A 10 -6.55 6.24 -3.01
N LEU A 11 -6.11 5.56 -1.95
CA LEU A 11 -4.75 5.18 -1.63
C LEU A 11 -4.57 3.72 -2.01
N MET A 12 -3.62 3.42 -2.89
CA MET A 12 -3.36 2.06 -3.33
C MET A 12 -1.89 1.69 -3.06
N PRO A 13 -1.59 0.45 -2.67
CA PRO A 13 -0.22 -0.06 -2.70
C PRO A 13 0.43 0.20 -4.07
N GLY A 14 1.71 0.59 -4.06
CA GLY A 14 2.48 0.97 -5.25
C GLY A 14 2.30 2.42 -5.70
N GLN A 15 1.36 3.16 -5.11
CA GLN A 15 1.18 4.59 -5.40
C GLN A 15 2.32 5.41 -4.79
N LYS A 16 2.93 6.29 -5.59
CA LYS A 16 3.86 7.32 -5.11
C LYS A 16 3.09 8.45 -4.45
N VAL A 17 3.59 8.92 -3.32
CA VAL A 17 3.02 10.02 -2.53
C VAL A 17 4.12 10.93 -2.01
N GLN A 18 3.75 12.17 -1.71
CA GLN A 18 4.55 13.06 -0.88
C GLN A 18 4.08 12.92 0.56
N ALA A 19 5.01 12.84 1.50
CA ALA A 19 4.71 12.77 2.92
C ALA A 19 5.56 13.75 3.72
N ARG A 20 5.00 14.32 4.80
CA ARG A 20 5.71 15.19 5.74
C ARG A 20 6.03 14.42 7.01
N VAL A 21 7.27 14.46 7.45
CA VAL A 21 7.69 13.80 8.70
C VAL A 21 7.18 14.59 9.90
N LEU A 22 6.44 13.92 10.78
CA LEU A 22 5.87 14.53 11.99
C LEU A 22 6.68 14.24 13.24
N SER A 23 7.14 12.99 13.40
CA SER A 23 7.90 12.58 14.58
C SER A 23 8.78 11.37 14.30
N HIS A 24 9.81 11.21 15.14
CA HIS A 24 10.66 10.03 15.18
C HIS A 24 10.24 9.07 16.29
N HIS A 25 10.43 7.79 16.06
CA HIS A 25 10.23 6.70 17.01
C HIS A 25 11.39 5.71 16.91
N PRO A 26 11.65 4.88 17.93
CA PRO A 26 12.77 3.92 17.89
C PRO A 26 12.74 2.94 16.71
N TRP A 27 11.55 2.68 16.15
CA TRP A 27 11.34 1.78 15.01
C TRP A 27 11.26 2.50 13.65
N GLY A 28 11.06 3.82 13.63
CA GLY A 28 10.86 4.55 12.38
C GLY A 28 10.25 5.93 12.56
N VAL A 29 9.44 6.37 11.59
CA VAL A 29 8.88 7.72 11.59
C VAL A 29 7.37 7.73 11.37
N ILE A 30 6.69 8.67 12.03
CA ILE A 30 5.29 9.00 11.74
C ILE A 30 5.27 10.14 10.74
N VAL A 31 4.39 10.02 9.76
CA VAL A 31 4.27 10.97 8.67
C VAL A 31 2.82 11.33 8.40
N GLU A 32 2.64 12.45 7.72
CA GLU A 32 1.36 12.86 7.14
C GLU A 32 1.47 12.77 5.62
N ILE A 33 0.50 12.14 4.96
CA ILE A 33 0.45 12.08 3.50
C ILE A 33 -0.16 13.39 3.00
N VAL A 34 0.56 14.10 2.13
CA VAL A 34 0.11 15.38 1.57
C VAL A 34 -1.14 15.15 0.72
N GLY A 35 -2.17 15.98 0.93
CA GLY A 35 -3.49 15.86 0.29
C GLY A 35 -4.46 14.93 1.01
N TYR A 36 -4.06 14.32 2.12
CA TYR A 36 -4.89 13.47 2.97
C TYR A 36 -4.85 13.94 4.44
N GLU A 37 -4.71 15.24 4.65
CA GLU A 37 -4.72 15.84 5.98
C GLU A 37 -6.13 15.70 6.59
N ASN A 38 -6.21 15.22 7.84
CA ASN A 38 -7.46 15.09 8.62
C ASN A 38 -8.47 14.00 8.22
N VAL A 39 -8.06 13.02 7.40
CA VAL A 39 -8.98 11.95 6.94
C VAL A 39 -9.08 10.74 7.88
N GLY A 40 -8.64 10.87 9.13
CA GLY A 40 -8.66 9.76 10.10
C GLY A 40 -7.76 8.59 9.71
N LEU A 41 -6.62 8.88 9.06
CA LEU A 41 -5.57 7.91 8.78
C LEU A 41 -4.34 8.16 9.64
N SER A 42 -3.57 7.10 9.88
CA SER A 42 -2.23 7.17 10.45
C SER A 42 -1.24 6.61 9.44
N ALA A 43 -0.20 7.37 9.10
CA ALA A 43 0.83 6.92 8.16
C ALA A 43 2.20 6.82 8.84
N SER A 44 2.96 5.79 8.51
CA SER A 44 4.27 5.54 9.08
C SER A 44 5.25 4.89 8.10
N ILE A 45 6.54 5.02 8.41
CA ILE A 45 7.63 4.32 7.73
C ILE A 45 8.37 3.51 8.79
N ASP A 46 8.44 2.19 8.62
CA ASP A 46 9.22 1.30 9.48
C ASP A 46 10.67 1.26 8.99
N MET A 47 11.52 2.05 9.64
CA MET A 47 12.91 2.23 9.23
C MET A 47 13.75 0.98 9.56
N ILE A 48 13.43 0.28 10.65
CA ILE A 48 14.11 -0.97 11.01
C ILE A 48 13.83 -2.02 9.94
N GLN A 49 12.56 -2.25 9.60
CA GLN A 49 12.18 -3.24 8.59
C GLN A 49 12.81 -2.91 7.22
N GLN A 50 12.93 -1.63 6.87
CA GLN A 50 13.45 -1.21 5.58
C GLN A 50 14.97 -1.28 5.46
N PHE A 51 15.71 -0.95 6.53
CA PHE A 51 17.15 -0.69 6.43
C PHE A 51 18.02 -1.53 7.36
N SER A 52 17.46 -2.29 8.31
CA SER A 52 18.27 -3.05 9.29
C SER A 52 19.30 -4.00 8.66
N GLN A 53 19.00 -4.58 7.50
CA GLN A 53 19.93 -5.46 6.77
C GLN A 53 21.06 -4.70 6.06
N ALA A 54 20.87 -3.40 5.81
CA ALA A 54 21.81 -2.54 5.10
C ALA A 54 22.70 -1.71 6.05
N THR A 55 22.45 -1.76 7.35
CA THR A 55 23.16 -0.99 8.38
C THR A 55 23.91 -1.90 9.33
N SER A 56 25.09 -1.48 9.77
CA SER A 56 25.95 -2.23 10.69
C SER A 56 25.64 -1.94 12.17
N GLY A 57 24.80 -0.95 12.46
CA GLY A 57 24.44 -0.58 13.84
C GLY A 57 23.30 0.45 13.94
N TYR A 58 22.81 0.64 15.17
CA TYR A 58 21.66 1.49 15.46
C TYR A 58 21.88 2.98 15.16
N GLU A 59 23.09 3.50 15.40
CA GLU A 59 23.42 4.90 15.10
C GLU A 59 23.43 5.19 13.60
N GLU A 60 23.95 4.27 12.79
CA GLU A 60 23.92 4.35 11.33
C GLU A 60 22.48 4.33 10.81
N LEU A 61 21.63 3.48 11.40
CA LEU A 61 20.21 3.45 11.08
C LEU A 61 19.51 4.78 11.41
N LEU A 62 19.76 5.36 12.59
CA LEU A 62 19.19 6.65 12.97
C LEU A 62 19.65 7.79 12.06
N ALA A 63 20.87 7.73 11.53
CA ALA A 63 21.36 8.71 10.56
C ALA A 63 20.59 8.66 9.22
N LEU A 64 19.89 7.56 8.92
CA LEU A 64 19.01 7.44 7.75
C LEU A 64 17.61 8.03 7.97
N PHE A 65 17.26 8.41 9.21
CA PHE A 65 15.92 8.92 9.50
C PHE A 65 15.76 10.31 8.87
N PRO A 66 14.73 10.51 8.03
CA PRO A 66 14.50 11.84 7.46
C PRO A 66 14.14 12.83 8.57
N PRO A 67 14.63 14.09 8.53
CA PRO A 67 14.40 15.06 9.61
C PRO A 67 12.92 15.36 9.83
N VAL A 68 12.53 15.62 11.09
CA VAL A 68 11.17 16.09 11.42
C VAL A 68 10.89 17.40 10.68
N GLY A 69 9.69 17.51 10.10
CA GLY A 69 9.25 18.65 9.29
C GLY A 69 9.65 18.58 7.80
N SER A 70 10.55 17.66 7.42
CA SER A 70 10.91 17.48 6.01
C SER A 70 9.77 16.85 5.20
N GLN A 71 9.72 17.17 3.91
CA GLN A 71 8.89 16.46 2.93
C GLN A 71 9.74 15.42 2.20
N ILE A 72 9.16 14.24 2.01
CA ILE A 72 9.81 13.08 1.41
C ILE A 72 8.91 12.43 0.36
N GLU A 73 9.54 11.90 -0.67
CA GLU A 73 8.86 10.99 -1.60
C GLU A 73 8.80 9.59 -0.99
N ALA A 74 7.63 8.97 -1.05
CA ALA A 74 7.44 7.62 -0.57
C ALA A 74 6.51 6.85 -1.50
N VAL A 75 6.53 5.52 -1.40
CA VAL A 75 5.53 4.65 -2.02
C VAL A 75 4.66 4.04 -0.93
N ILE A 76 3.37 3.92 -1.19
CA ILE A 76 2.46 3.18 -0.31
C ILE A 76 2.79 1.70 -0.40
N GLU A 77 3.27 1.12 0.69
CA GLU A 77 3.57 -0.30 0.77
C GLU A 77 2.33 -1.09 1.16
N GLN A 78 1.60 -0.63 2.18
CA GLN A 78 0.42 -1.29 2.71
C GLN A 78 -0.65 -0.30 3.14
N VAL A 79 -1.91 -0.70 3.01
CA VAL A 79 -3.06 0.03 3.56
C VAL A 79 -3.92 -0.95 4.34
N HIS A 80 -3.98 -0.78 5.66
CA HIS A 80 -4.79 -1.60 6.56
C HIS A 80 -6.08 -0.86 6.89
N ARG A 81 -7.20 -1.44 6.43
CA ARG A 81 -8.54 -0.84 6.53
C ARG A 81 -9.49 -1.64 7.42
N TRP A 82 -8.94 -2.54 8.24
CA TRP A 82 -9.75 -3.46 9.03
C TRP A 82 -10.50 -2.75 10.17
N HIS A 83 -9.88 -1.76 10.82
CA HIS A 83 -10.53 -0.89 11.80
C HIS A 83 -10.06 0.57 11.61
N PRO A 84 -10.92 1.58 11.84
CA PRO A 84 -10.48 2.97 11.96
C PRO A 84 -9.57 3.18 13.20
N PRO A 85 -8.57 4.08 13.12
CA PRO A 85 -8.15 4.82 11.93
C PRO A 85 -7.47 3.91 10.90
N VAL A 86 -7.62 4.23 9.61
CA VAL A 86 -6.91 3.51 8.54
C VAL A 86 -5.40 3.67 8.76
N SER A 87 -4.65 2.58 8.79
CA SER A 87 -3.19 2.67 8.89
C SER A 87 -2.52 2.42 7.55
N VAL A 88 -1.56 3.28 7.22
CA VAL A 88 -0.84 3.26 5.95
C VAL A 88 0.64 3.08 6.25
N ARG A 89 1.26 2.04 5.69
CA ARG A 89 2.71 1.87 5.74
C ARG A 89 3.31 2.38 4.44
N LEU A 90 4.31 3.24 4.54
CA LEU A 90 5.05 3.80 3.42
C LEU A 90 6.48 3.26 3.39
N SER A 91 7.07 3.25 2.20
CA SER A 91 8.49 2.99 2.00
C SER A 91 9.19 4.15 1.28
N ILE A 92 10.41 4.43 1.74
CA ILE A 92 11.32 5.39 1.11
C ILE A 92 12.53 4.71 0.48
N ARG A 93 12.54 3.36 0.43
CA ARG A 93 13.64 2.64 -0.20
C ARG A 93 13.67 2.92 -1.70
N PRO A 94 14.84 3.19 -2.30
CA PRO A 94 14.95 3.42 -3.73
C PRO A 94 14.28 2.33 -4.57
N ALA A 95 14.49 1.06 -4.22
CA ALA A 95 13.88 -0.07 -4.94
C ALA A 95 12.35 -0.02 -4.95
N ASP A 96 11.70 0.31 -3.83
CA ASP A 96 10.24 0.37 -3.77
C ASP A 96 9.70 1.63 -4.47
N LEU A 97 10.47 2.73 -4.48
CA LEU A 97 10.18 3.93 -5.26
C LEU A 97 10.29 3.67 -6.77
N GLU A 98 11.17 2.77 -7.20
CA GLU A 98 11.34 2.39 -8.61
C GLU A 98 10.28 1.37 -9.04
N ALA A 99 10.10 0.30 -8.26
CA ALA A 99 9.12 -0.75 -8.50
C ALA A 99 8.80 -1.52 -7.20
N LEU A 100 7.60 -1.30 -6.64
CA LEU A 100 7.12 -2.10 -5.51
C LEU A 100 6.70 -3.50 -5.99
N THR A 101 7.32 -4.55 -5.46
CA THR A 101 6.91 -5.94 -5.71
C THR A 101 6.22 -6.57 -4.50
N TRP A 102 5.39 -7.57 -4.75
CA TRP A 102 4.61 -8.29 -3.75
C TRP A 102 4.48 -9.77 -4.14
N SER A 103 4.17 -10.65 -3.19
CA SER A 103 3.82 -12.04 -3.52
C SER A 103 2.33 -12.12 -3.83
N CYS A 104 1.95 -12.64 -5.00
CA CYS A 104 0.55 -12.84 -5.35
C CYS A 104 -0.16 -13.73 -4.33
N ASP A 105 -1.30 -13.29 -3.81
CA ASP A 105 -2.05 -14.01 -2.76
C ASP A 105 -2.63 -15.36 -3.26
N PHE A 106 -2.58 -15.62 -4.56
CA PHE A 106 -3.08 -16.86 -5.16
C PHE A 106 -2.00 -17.87 -5.56
N CYS A 107 -0.92 -17.44 -6.18
CA CYS A 107 0.14 -18.34 -6.66
C CYS A 107 1.47 -18.19 -5.90
N GLY A 108 1.64 -17.15 -5.10
CA GLY A 108 2.86 -16.86 -4.34
C GLY A 108 4.01 -16.26 -5.17
N GLU A 109 3.90 -16.21 -6.50
CA GLU A 109 4.92 -15.61 -7.36
C GLU A 109 4.96 -14.08 -7.21
N GLN A 110 6.13 -13.49 -7.48
CA GLN A 110 6.32 -12.05 -7.41
C GLN A 110 5.47 -11.31 -8.44
N ILE A 111 4.94 -10.15 -8.06
CA ILE A 111 4.11 -9.28 -8.88
C ILE A 111 4.46 -7.82 -8.63
N THR A 112 4.33 -6.98 -9.66
CA THR A 112 4.65 -5.54 -9.55
C THR A 112 3.39 -4.71 -9.31
N LEU A 113 3.37 -3.97 -8.20
CA LEU A 113 2.27 -3.11 -7.75
C LEU A 113 2.35 -1.66 -8.25
N SER A 114 3.49 -1.24 -8.80
CA SER A 114 3.63 0.14 -9.32
C SER A 114 2.65 0.40 -10.47
N PRO A 115 2.28 1.68 -10.73
CA PRO A 115 1.46 2.03 -11.89
C PRO A 115 2.00 1.42 -13.19
N GLY A 116 1.11 0.78 -13.96
CA GLY A 116 1.48 0.04 -15.19
C GLY A 116 1.96 -1.39 -14.95
N GLY A 117 2.13 -1.81 -13.70
CA GLY A 117 2.46 -3.19 -13.31
C GLY A 117 1.33 -4.19 -13.60
N ASP A 118 1.64 -5.46 -13.37
CA ASP A 118 0.78 -6.61 -13.65
C ASP A 118 -0.18 -6.96 -12.49
N ALA A 119 -0.07 -6.26 -11.36
CA ALA A 119 -0.93 -6.46 -10.20
C ALA A 119 -2.33 -5.87 -10.32
N LEU A 120 -3.28 -6.60 -9.73
CA LEU A 120 -4.59 -6.10 -9.32
C LEU A 120 -4.64 -6.03 -7.80
N VAL A 121 -5.08 -4.89 -7.28
CA VAL A 121 -5.44 -4.71 -5.88
C VAL A 121 -6.97 -4.69 -5.79
N LEU A 122 -7.53 -5.57 -4.97
CA LEU A 122 -8.96 -5.70 -4.75
C LEU A 122 -9.29 -5.53 -3.29
N ASP A 123 -10.15 -4.57 -2.96
CA ASP A 123 -10.67 -4.46 -1.59
C ASP A 123 -11.96 -5.30 -1.46
N SER A 124 -11.87 -6.39 -0.70
CA SER A 124 -13.03 -7.13 -0.20
C SER A 124 -13.59 -6.41 1.03
N ARG A 125 -14.87 -6.03 0.99
CA ARG A 125 -15.53 -5.31 2.08
C ARG A 125 -16.55 -6.21 2.75
N SER A 126 -16.58 -6.20 4.07
CA SER A 126 -17.66 -6.85 4.81
C SER A 126 -18.98 -6.15 4.51
N ASN A 127 -20.04 -6.94 4.35
CA ASN A 127 -21.40 -6.39 4.25
C ASN A 127 -21.95 -6.00 5.63
N ASP A 128 -21.41 -6.57 6.70
CA ASP A 128 -21.96 -6.50 8.06
C ASP A 128 -21.12 -5.61 9.00
N GLY A 129 -20.11 -4.89 8.47
CA GLY A 129 -19.27 -4.00 9.28
C GLY A 129 -18.27 -3.20 8.46
N PRO A 130 -17.49 -2.31 9.11
CA PRO A 130 -16.53 -1.42 8.44
C PRO A 130 -15.25 -2.12 7.95
N GLY A 131 -15.09 -3.41 8.27
CA GLY A 131 -13.90 -4.18 7.93
C GLY A 131 -13.74 -4.37 6.42
N SER A 132 -12.52 -4.15 5.94
CA SER A 132 -12.13 -4.52 4.59
C SER A 132 -10.75 -5.16 4.57
N HIS A 133 -10.53 -6.01 3.58
CA HIS A 133 -9.30 -6.74 3.34
C HIS A 133 -8.87 -6.55 1.89
N SER A 134 -7.60 -6.21 1.68
CA SER A 134 -7.03 -6.05 0.35
C SER A 134 -6.42 -7.37 -0.11
N VAL A 135 -6.82 -7.82 -1.29
CA VAL A 135 -6.26 -8.98 -2.00
C VAL A 135 -5.41 -8.46 -3.15
N ILE A 136 -4.18 -8.95 -3.27
CA ILE A 136 -3.20 -8.57 -4.28
C ILE A 136 -2.90 -9.78 -5.16
N SER A 137 -3.11 -9.65 -6.47
CA SER A 137 -3.00 -10.81 -7.37
C SER A 137 -2.61 -10.48 -8.80
N HIS A 138 -2.09 -11.48 -9.51
CA HIS A 138 -1.95 -11.40 -10.97
C HIS A 138 -3.32 -11.34 -11.64
N ARG A 139 -3.37 -10.62 -12.77
CA ARG A 139 -4.58 -10.56 -13.61
C ARG A 139 -5.08 -11.95 -13.99
N HIS A 140 -4.18 -12.84 -14.40
CA HIS A 140 -4.55 -14.20 -14.78
C HIS A 140 -5.03 -15.03 -13.58
N CYS A 141 -4.32 -14.96 -12.43
CA CYS A 141 -4.72 -15.68 -11.23
C CYS A 141 -6.12 -15.31 -10.75
N LEU A 142 -6.43 -14.00 -10.81
CA LEU A 142 -7.77 -13.51 -10.50
C LEU A 142 -8.80 -13.96 -11.54
N ALA A 143 -8.48 -13.84 -12.84
CA ALA A 143 -9.38 -14.20 -13.92
C ALA A 143 -9.73 -15.71 -13.94
N GLU A 144 -8.87 -16.57 -13.41
CA GLU A 144 -9.16 -18.00 -13.24
C GLU A 144 -10.09 -18.29 -12.06
N ARG A 145 -10.13 -17.40 -11.05
CA ARG A 145 -10.83 -17.61 -9.78
C ARG A 145 -12.15 -16.84 -9.67
N ILE A 146 -12.28 -15.68 -10.32
CA ILE A 146 -13.57 -14.97 -10.42
C ILE A 146 -14.47 -15.74 -11.38
N ARG A 147 -15.54 -16.33 -10.84
CA ARG A 147 -16.64 -17.02 -11.55
C ARG A 147 -16.21 -17.53 -12.92
N PRO A 148 -15.51 -18.68 -12.99
CA PRO A 148 -14.80 -19.12 -14.21
C PRO A 148 -15.68 -19.25 -15.46
N GLN A 149 -17.00 -19.36 -15.29
CA GLN A 149 -18.01 -19.47 -16.34
C GLN A 149 -18.44 -18.11 -16.92
N ASN A 150 -18.12 -16.98 -16.28
CA ASN A 150 -18.49 -15.64 -16.73
C ASN A 150 -17.36 -15.01 -17.56
N ALA A 151 -17.41 -15.19 -18.88
CA ALA A 151 -16.40 -14.68 -19.80
C ALA A 151 -16.21 -13.14 -19.72
N GLY A 152 -17.27 -12.39 -19.39
CA GLY A 152 -17.20 -10.93 -19.26
C GLY A 152 -16.36 -10.46 -18.07
N GLU A 153 -16.50 -11.11 -16.91
CA GLU A 153 -15.72 -10.81 -15.72
C GLU A 153 -14.23 -11.15 -15.91
N ARG A 154 -13.95 -12.28 -16.58
CA ARG A 154 -12.59 -12.67 -16.94
C ARG A 154 -11.93 -11.66 -17.87
N ALA A 155 -12.63 -11.24 -18.92
CA ALA A 155 -12.15 -10.22 -19.84
C ALA A 155 -11.90 -8.88 -19.13
N ARG A 156 -12.74 -8.51 -18.15
CA ARG A 156 -12.58 -7.31 -17.35
C ARG A 156 -11.34 -7.37 -16.47
N ALA A 157 -11.10 -8.47 -15.76
CA ALA A 157 -9.89 -8.66 -14.94
C ALA A 157 -8.59 -8.50 -15.76
N MET A 158 -8.59 -8.94 -17.03
CA MET A 158 -7.44 -8.81 -17.93
C MET A 158 -7.23 -7.39 -18.49
N LYS A 159 -8.25 -6.53 -18.45
CA LYS A 159 -8.22 -5.16 -19.01
C LYS A 159 -8.06 -4.05 -17.98
N ILE A 160 -8.54 -4.24 -16.75
CA ILE A 160 -8.47 -3.21 -15.70
C ILE A 160 -7.02 -2.75 -15.52
N GLY A 161 -6.81 -1.43 -15.50
CA GLY A 161 -5.51 -0.82 -15.20
C GLY A 161 -4.45 -0.95 -16.29
N LYS A 162 -4.75 -1.55 -17.46
CA LYS A 162 -3.87 -1.46 -18.63
C LYS A 162 -4.07 -0.11 -19.31
N MET A 163 -3.00 0.67 -19.45
CA MET A 163 -2.98 1.77 -20.40
C MET A 163 -3.14 1.17 -21.81
N CYS A 164 -4.11 1.69 -22.57
CA CYS A 164 -4.36 1.28 -23.95
C CYS A 164 -3.28 1.81 -24.88
#